data_AF-A0A1B9MRE5-F1
#
_entry.id   AF-A0A1B9MRE5-F1
#
_cell.length_a   1.000
_cell.length_b   1.000
_cell.length_c   1.000
_cell.angle_alpha   90.00
_cell.angle_beta   90.00
_cell.angle_gamma   90.00
#
_symmetry.space_group_name_H-M   'P 1'
#
loop_
_entity.id
_entity.type
_entity.pdbx_description
1 polymer ?
#
loop_
_entity_poly.entity_id
_entity_poly.type
_entity_poly.pdbx_seq_one_letter_code
_entity_poly.pdbx_strand_id
1 'polypeptide(L)' 'MVDVFELWTIKLGGYKIQVHANDVDPWPSNPHGHIYDKGLVIDNQGKIFKSHNGPQVDKLSKKDAKIWKEALASKCK' A
#
# COMPACT_ATOMS: atom_id res chain seq x y z
N MET A 1 12.16 -21.46 -0.92
CA MET A 1 10.71 -21.27 -0.66
C MET A 1 10.33 -19.97 -1.32
N VAL A 2 9.51 -20.03 -2.36
CA VAL A 2 8.95 -18.84 -3.02
C VAL A 2 7.87 -18.32 -2.07
N ASP A 3 7.95 -17.05 -1.68
CA ASP A 3 6.98 -16.44 -0.79
C ASP A 3 5.60 -16.57 -1.43
N VAL A 4 4.73 -17.39 -0.82
CA VAL A 4 3.45 -17.84 -1.40
C VAL A 4 2.47 -16.66 -1.60
N PHE A 5 2.82 -15.46 -1.13
CA PHE A 5 2.00 -14.25 -1.19
C PHE A 5 2.62 -13.09 -1.99
N GLU A 6 3.75 -13.30 -2.69
CA GLU A 6 4.40 -12.28 -3.55
C GLU A 6 4.60 -10.92 -2.85
N LEU A 7 4.97 -10.95 -1.56
CA LEU A 7 5.18 -9.75 -0.77
C LEU A 7 6.33 -8.91 -1.37
N TRP A 8 6.06 -7.63 -1.63
CA TRP A 8 7.09 -6.67 -2.00
C TRP A 8 7.02 -5.40 -1.16
N THR A 9 8.14 -4.68 -1.09
CA THR A 9 8.30 -3.48 -0.27
C THR A 9 8.73 -2.30 -1.12
N ILE A 10 8.16 -1.12 -0.87
CA ILE A 10 8.56 0.14 -1.47
C ILE A 10 8.65 1.24 -0.41
N LYS A 11 9.61 2.16 -0.56
CA LYS A 11 9.74 3.33 0.31
C LYS A 11 9.31 4.59 -0.44
N LEU A 12 8.24 5.23 0.01
CA LEU A 12 7.67 6.44 -0.59
C LEU A 12 7.13 7.38 0.47
N GLY A 13 7.29 8.69 0.29
CA GLY A 13 6.74 9.70 1.22
C GLY A 13 7.20 9.55 2.68
N GLY A 14 8.36 8.92 2.93
CA GLY A 14 8.85 8.61 4.28
C GLY A 14 8.25 7.34 4.91
N TYR A 15 7.43 6.59 4.17
CA TYR A 15 6.83 5.33 4.63
C TYR A 15 7.54 4.12 4.03
N LYS A 16 7.60 3.03 4.80
CA LYS A 16 7.92 1.70 4.31
C LYS A 16 6.59 0.97 4.07
N ILE A 17 6.22 0.80 2.81
CA ILE A 17 4.95 0.21 2.39
C ILE A 17 5.20 -1.22 1.94
N GLN A 18 4.43 -2.16 2.46
CA GLN A 18 4.46 -3.58 2.15
C GLN A 18 3.17 -3.99 1.45
N VAL A 19 3.26 -4.72 0.35
CA VAL A 19 2.13 -5.05 -0.51
C VAL A 19 2.11 -6.55 -0.77
N HIS A 20 0.98 -7.18 -0.51
CA HIS A 20 0.69 -8.53 -0.99
C HIS A 20 -0.01 -8.40 -2.35
N ALA A 21 0.53 -9.02 -3.40
CA ALA A 21 -0.07 -8.91 -4.74
C ALA A 21 -1.48 -9.54 -4.79
N ASN A 22 -1.69 -10.59 -3.99
CA ASN A 22 -2.96 -11.30 -3.83
C ASN A 22 -3.49 -11.14 -2.40
N ASP A 23 -3.57 -9.89 -1.90
CA ASP A 23 -4.15 -9.65 -0.58
C ASP A 23 -5.65 -10.02 -0.59
N VAL A 24 -6.06 -10.86 0.38
CA VAL A 24 -7.47 -11.23 0.57
C VAL A 24 -8.25 -10.12 1.26
N ASP A 25 -7.57 -9.18 1.93
CA ASP A 25 -8.19 -7.97 2.48
C ASP A 25 -8.42 -6.96 1.35
N PRO A 26 -9.69 -6.62 1.01
CA PRO A 26 -9.96 -5.65 -0.03
C PRO A 26 -9.89 -4.19 0.47
N TRP A 27 -9.65 -3.97 1.76
CA TRP A 27 -9.70 -2.64 2.37
C TRP A 27 -8.30 -2.00 2.45
N PRO A 28 -8.16 -0.67 2.22
CA PRO A 28 -9.15 0.31 1.79
C PRO A 28 -9.43 0.27 0.28
N SER A 29 -8.66 -0.51 -0.47
CA SER A 29 -8.87 -0.80 -1.90
C SER A 29 -8.20 -2.12 -2.26
N ASN A 30 -8.51 -2.66 -3.44
CA ASN A 30 -7.72 -3.74 -4.03
C ASN A 30 -7.08 -3.26 -5.35
N PRO A 31 -5.74 -3.18 -5.47
CA PRO A 31 -4.73 -3.47 -4.44
C PRO A 31 -4.61 -2.35 -3.38
N HIS A 32 -3.94 -2.64 -2.26
CA HIS A 32 -3.54 -1.68 -1.23
C HIS A 32 -2.17 -2.05 -0.63
N GLY A 33 -1.64 -1.22 0.27
CA GLY A 33 -0.41 -1.52 1.00
C GLY A 33 -0.51 -1.28 2.51
N HIS A 34 0.36 -1.94 3.26
CA HIS A 34 0.47 -1.88 4.72
C HIS A 34 1.72 -1.14 5.16
N ILE A 35 1.59 -0.31 6.19
CA ILE A 35 2.68 0.42 6.86
C ILE A 35 2.69 -0.04 8.32
N TYR A 36 3.22 -1.25 8.54
CA TYR A 36 3.09 -1.96 9.80
C TYR A 36 3.71 -1.25 11.00
N ASP A 37 4.83 -0.54 10.81
CA ASP A 37 5.52 0.19 11.87
C ASP A 37 4.68 1.33 12.46
N LYS A 38 3.66 1.79 11.73
CA LYS A 38 2.78 2.90 12.16
C LYS A 38 1.32 2.48 12.36
N GLY A 39 0.98 1.21 12.10
CA GLY A 39 -0.40 0.73 12.12
C GLY A 39 -1.29 1.48 11.11
N LEU A 40 -0.78 1.68 9.90
CA LEU A 40 -1.47 2.38 8.82
C LEU A 40 -1.58 1.48 7.57
N VAL A 41 -2.48 1.86 6.68
CA VAL A 41 -2.61 1.30 5.34
C VAL A 41 -2.74 2.41 4.30
N ILE A 42 -2.46 2.10 3.04
CA ILE A 42 -2.50 3.03 1.93
C ILE A 42 -3.35 2.48 0.78
N ASP A 43 -4.28 3.27 0.26
CA ASP A 43 -5.11 2.90 -0.90
C ASP A 43 -4.35 3.01 -2.23
N ASN A 44 -4.95 2.53 -3.32
CA ASN A 44 -4.39 2.62 -4.67
C ASN A 44 -4.24 4.06 -5.21
N GLN A 45 -4.79 5.06 -4.52
CA GLN A 45 -4.67 6.48 -4.87
C GLN A 45 -3.57 7.19 -4.08
N GLY A 46 -2.99 6.51 -3.09
CA GLY A 46 -1.97 7.04 -2.20
C GLY A 46 -2.52 7.74 -0.95
N LYS A 47 -3.80 7.59 -0.60
CA LYS A 47 -4.35 8.08 0.66
C LYS A 47 -4.04 7.10 1.78
N ILE A 48 -3.70 7.61 2.95
CA ILE A 48 -3.21 6.82 4.08
C ILE A 48 -4.23 6.85 5.21
N PHE A 49 -4.58 5.69 5.72
CA PHE A 49 -5.62 5.47 6.73
C PHE A 49 -5.05 4.75 7.94
N LYS A 50 -5.71 4.90 9.09
CA LYS A 50 -5.51 3.98 10.22
C LYS A 50 -5.99 2.59 9.84
N SER A 51 -5.21 1.54 10.14
CA SER A 51 -5.62 0.15 9.90
C SER A 51 -6.97 -0.18 10.58
N HIS A 52 -7.62 -1.26 10.14
CA HIS A 52 -8.92 -1.73 10.64
C HIS A 52 -10.07 -0.73 10.41
N ASN A 53 -10.27 -0.30 9.16
CA ASN A 53 -11.36 0.63 8.78
C ASN A 53 -11.30 2.00 9.45
N GLY A 54 -10.10 2.45 9.84
CA GLY A 54 -9.91 3.72 10.51
C GLY A 54 -9.96 4.93 9.56
N PRO A 55 -9.97 6.16 10.11
CA PRO A 55 -10.05 7.37 9.31
C PRO A 55 -8.78 7.60 8.48
N GLN A 56 -8.92 8.40 7.42
CA GLN A 56 -7.77 8.92 6.68
C GLN A 56 -6.95 9.84 7.59
N VAL A 57 -5.63 9.65 7.63
CA VAL A 57 -4.71 10.44 8.46
C VAL A 57 -3.65 11.15 7.65
N ASP A 58 -3.36 10.71 6.42
CA ASP A 58 -2.38 11.35 5.55
C ASP A 58 -2.64 11.03 4.06
N LYS A 59 -1.77 11.50 3.17
CA LYS A 59 -1.70 11.13 1.76
C LYS A 59 -0.30 11.34 1.20
N LEU A 60 0.08 10.53 0.23
CA LEU A 60 1.29 10.74 -0.55
C LEU A 60 1.26 12.08 -1.31
N SER A 61 2.44 12.63 -1.55
CA SER A 61 2.62 13.75 -2.48
C SER A 61 2.17 13.35 -3.89
N LYS A 62 1.84 14.31 -4.75
CA LYS A 62 1.45 14.03 -6.15
C LYS A 62 2.50 13.19 -6.89
N LYS A 63 3.78 13.46 -6.63
CA LYS A 63 4.92 12.75 -7.23
C LYS A 63 4.96 11.29 -6.75
N ASP A 64 4.90 11.09 -5.44
CA ASP A 64 4.96 9.74 -4.86
C ASP A 64 3.73 8.91 -5.19
N ALA A 65 2.54 9.52 -5.23
CA ALA A 65 1.30 8.87 -5.65
C ALA A 65 1.37 8.36 -7.10
N LYS A 66 2.11 9.05 -7.98
CA LYS A 66 2.34 8.58 -9.35
C LYS A 66 3.22 7.33 -9.37
N ILE A 67 4.35 7.38 -8.67
CA ILE A 67 5.29 6.23 -8.55
C ILE A 67 4.58 5.03 -7.92
N TRP A 68 3.75 5.28 -6.90
CA TRP A 68 2.94 4.27 -6.25
C TRP A 68 2.00 3.54 -7.22
N LYS A 69 1.23 4.28 -8.02
CA LYS A 69 0.34 3.71 -9.03
C LYS A 69 1.07 2.88 -10.07
N GLU A 70 2.23 3.35 -10.54
CA GLU A 70 3.06 2.63 -11.50
C GLU A 70 3.60 1.31 -10.89
N ALA A 71 4.01 1.34 -9.63
CA ALA A 71 4.46 0.15 -8.92
C ALA A 71 3.34 -0.88 -8.76
N LEU A 72 2.14 -0.46 -8.34
CA LEU A 72 0.97 -1.32 -8.25
C LEU A 72 0.63 -1.97 -9.61
N ALA A 73 0.57 -1.19 -10.69
CA ALA A 73 0.24 -1.72 -12.02
C ALA A 73 1.29 -2.72 -12.55
N SER A 74 2.55 -2.60 -12.13
CA SER A 74 3.61 -3.53 -12.52
C SER A 74 3.60 -4.83 -11.73
N LYS A 75 3.11 -4.82 -10.48
CA LYS A 75 3.33 -5.87 -9.48
C LYS A 75 2.06 -6.59 -9.04
N CYS A 76 0.90 -5.95 -9.17
CA CYS A 76 -0.42 -6.51 -8.86
C CYS A 76 -1.14 -6.69 -10.20
N LYS A 77 -1.04 -7.88 -10.80
CA LYS A 77 -1.68 -8.22 -12.08
C LYS A 77 -2.75 -9.29 -11.89
#